data_AF-A0A2E6I0U3-F1
#
_entry.id   AF-A0A2E6I0U3-F1
#
_cell.length_a   1.000
_cell.length_b   1.000
_cell.length_c   1.000
_cell.angle_alpha   90.00
_cell.angle_beta   90.00
_cell.angle_gamma   90.00
#
_symmetry.space_group_name_H-M   'P 1'
#
loop_
_entity.id
_entity.type
_entity.pdbx_description
1 polymer ?
#
loop_
_entity_poly.entity_id
_entity_poly.type
_entity_poly.pdbx_seq_one_letter_code
_entity_poly.pdbx_strand_id
1 'polypeptide(L)'
;MLTKRLAAPVLCLLLICASSCTDDIKWQNKFKGIWVLQSRVLPDGKEITPPAISGRMEWFPMDAEHAHLSFLTTYDPESVQVQGDHITLKGTTAYDRTTYMKFGGGLSPHYTEGASTETLTTSGTIAEDRTRFTWTDDAGLTLTFDGDLLTIRHPDGTLDTLTQ
;
A
#
# COMPACT_ATOMS: atom_id res chain seq x y z
N MET A 1 58.86 45.08 -17.45
CA MET A 1 57.74 44.82 -18.38
C MET A 1 57.50 43.32 -18.43
N LEU A 2 56.24 42.91 -18.19
CA LEU A 2 55.56 41.67 -18.62
C LEU A 2 56.30 40.31 -18.50
N THR A 3 55.77 39.20 -17.98
CA THR A 3 54.53 38.82 -17.27
C THR A 3 54.75 37.36 -16.87
N LYS A 4 54.38 36.97 -15.64
CA LYS A 4 54.23 35.56 -15.23
C LYS A 4 53.20 34.86 -16.15
N ARG A 5 53.45 33.61 -16.54
CA ARG A 5 52.38 32.68 -16.96
C ARG A 5 52.54 31.37 -16.20
N LEU A 6 51.65 31.18 -15.24
CA LEU A 6 51.36 29.93 -14.56
C LEU A 6 50.84 28.92 -15.59
N ALA A 7 51.41 27.72 -15.62
CA ALA A 7 50.85 26.59 -16.33
C ALA A 7 49.92 25.81 -15.38
N ALA A 8 48.62 26.01 -15.55
CA ALA A 8 47.53 25.06 -15.30
C ALA A 8 46.61 25.23 -16.53
N PRO A 9 46.12 24.18 -17.19
CA PRO A 9 45.18 23.19 -16.64
C PRO A 9 45.49 21.77 -17.20
N VAL A 10 44.84 20.65 -16.87
CA VAL A 10 43.47 20.24 -17.24
C VAL A 10 43.16 19.07 -16.31
N LEU A 11 42.41 19.34 -15.25
CA LEU A 11 41.72 18.30 -14.49
C LEU A 11 40.51 17.90 -15.34
N CYS A 12 40.63 16.80 -16.09
CA CYS A 12 39.50 16.16 -16.73
C CYS A 12 38.49 15.77 -15.65
N LEU A 13 37.49 16.62 -15.43
CA LEU A 13 36.25 16.22 -14.76
C LEU A 13 35.60 15.14 -15.63
N LEU A 14 35.87 13.89 -15.27
CA LEU A 14 35.01 12.76 -15.58
C LEU A 14 33.65 13.06 -14.94
N LEU A 15 32.79 13.74 -15.69
CA LEU A 15 31.34 13.65 -15.53
C LEU A 15 30.96 12.21 -15.85
N ILE A 16 31.17 11.34 -14.87
CA ILE A 16 30.41 10.11 -14.75
C ILE A 16 28.99 10.60 -14.50
N CYS A 17 28.23 10.72 -15.59
CA CYS A 17 26.79 10.64 -15.52
C CYS A 17 26.50 9.30 -14.84
N ALA A 18 26.39 9.32 -13.52
CA ALA A 18 25.68 8.29 -12.80
C ALA A 18 24.29 8.32 -13.42
N SER A 19 24.06 7.41 -14.36
CA SER A 19 22.74 6.96 -14.70
C SER A 19 22.11 6.57 -13.37
N SER A 20 21.37 7.50 -12.75
CA SER A 20 20.32 7.12 -11.83
C SER A 20 19.34 6.34 -12.69
N CYS A 21 19.57 5.03 -12.79
CA CYS A 21 18.46 4.11 -12.92
C CYS A 21 17.51 4.53 -11.81
N THR A 22 16.44 5.23 -12.21
CA THR A 22 15.37 5.64 -11.32
C THR A 22 15.00 4.41 -10.50
N ASP A 23 14.99 4.56 -9.18
CA ASP A 23 14.64 3.52 -8.21
C ASP A 23 13.14 3.15 -8.37
N ASP A 24 12.76 2.62 -9.52
CA ASP A 24 11.39 2.21 -9.87
C ASP A 24 10.87 1.07 -8.97
N ILE A 25 11.72 0.57 -8.05
CA ILE A 25 11.45 -0.51 -7.10
C ILE A 25 11.32 -0.01 -5.64
N LYS A 26 11.43 1.30 -5.37
CA LYS A 26 11.47 1.87 -4.01
C LYS A 26 10.31 1.43 -3.12
N TRP A 27 9.11 1.28 -3.69
CA TRP A 27 7.88 1.25 -2.90
C TRP A 27 7.47 -0.16 -2.50
N GLN A 28 7.66 -1.15 -3.39
CA GLN A 28 7.25 -2.54 -3.16
C GLN A 28 7.83 -3.14 -1.87
N ASN A 29 9.11 -2.85 -1.59
CA ASN A 29 9.77 -3.32 -0.37
C ASN A 29 9.25 -2.69 0.92
N LYS A 30 8.55 -1.55 0.85
CA LYS A 30 8.02 -0.84 2.01
C LYS A 30 6.62 -1.31 2.41
N PHE A 31 5.89 -1.93 1.48
CA PHE A 31 4.54 -2.45 1.73
C PHE A 31 4.52 -3.96 1.97
N LYS A 32 5.55 -4.67 1.48
CA LYS A 32 5.65 -6.12 1.59
C LYS A 32 5.52 -6.55 3.04
N GLY A 33 4.72 -7.58 3.26
CA GLY A 33 4.50 -8.07 4.62
C GLY A 33 3.18 -8.77 4.79
N ILE A 34 3.05 -9.34 5.97
CA ILE A 34 1.81 -9.86 6.50
C ILE A 34 1.43 -8.91 7.63
N TRP A 35 0.26 -8.32 7.55
CA TRP A 35 -0.23 -7.34 8.51
C TRP A 35 -1.43 -7.94 9.23
N VAL A 36 -1.40 -7.97 10.56
CA VAL A 36 -2.42 -8.62 11.39
C VAL A 36 -3.26 -7.58 12.10
N LEU A 37 -4.58 -7.71 12.00
CA LEU A 37 -5.55 -6.81 12.61
C LEU A 37 -5.47 -6.83 14.14
N GLN A 38 -5.21 -5.67 14.73
CA GLN A 38 -5.13 -5.45 16.17
C GLN A 38 -6.40 -4.81 16.71
N SER A 39 -7.00 -3.87 15.97
CA SER A 39 -8.27 -3.24 16.34
C SER A 39 -9.02 -2.69 15.14
N ARG A 40 -10.33 -2.53 15.32
CA ARG A 40 -11.24 -1.83 14.41
C ARG A 40 -12.05 -0.81 15.19
N VAL A 41 -12.06 0.44 14.73
CA VAL A 41 -12.96 1.48 15.22
C VAL A 41 -14.07 1.65 14.17
N LEU A 42 -15.31 1.42 14.59
CA LEU A 42 -16.50 1.60 13.75
C LEU A 42 -16.85 3.08 13.56
N PRO A 43 -17.72 3.43 12.60
CA PRO A 43 -18.12 4.81 12.34
C PRO A 43 -18.78 5.53 13.54
N ASP A 44 -19.38 4.76 14.46
CA ASP A 44 -19.95 5.26 15.72
C ASP A 44 -18.91 5.48 16.84
N GLY A 45 -17.63 5.19 16.56
CA GLY A 45 -16.52 5.30 17.50
C GLY A 45 -16.31 4.06 18.38
N LYS A 46 -17.14 3.01 18.24
CA LYS A 46 -16.95 1.77 18.99
C LYS A 46 -15.68 1.06 18.52
N GLU A 47 -14.81 0.74 19.47
CA GLU A 47 -13.63 -0.10 19.22
C GLU A 47 -13.96 -1.58 19.45
N ILE A 48 -13.44 -2.42 18.55
CA ILE A 48 -13.51 -3.88 18.61
C ILE A 48 -12.09 -4.42 18.47
N THR A 49 -11.77 -5.46 19.23
CA THR A 49 -10.45 -6.09 19.25
C THR A 49 -10.59 -7.62 19.23
N PRO A 50 -9.52 -8.36 18.86
CA PRO A 50 -9.51 -9.81 18.97
C PRO A 50 -9.90 -10.30 20.38
N PRO A 51 -10.65 -11.40 20.51
CA PRO A 51 -11.03 -12.36 19.46
C PRO A 51 -12.33 -12.02 18.72
N ALA A 52 -13.01 -10.90 19.04
CA ALA A 52 -14.28 -10.53 18.42
C ALA A 52 -14.12 -10.04 16.97
N ILE A 53 -12.89 -9.85 16.50
CA ILE A 53 -12.53 -9.63 15.11
C ILE A 53 -11.21 -10.34 14.85
N SER A 54 -10.98 -10.72 13.61
CA SER A 54 -9.67 -11.10 13.13
C SER A 54 -9.47 -10.56 11.71
N GLY A 55 -8.21 -10.39 11.32
CA GLY A 55 -7.94 -9.95 9.97
C GLY A 55 -6.46 -10.04 9.63
N ARG A 56 -6.20 -10.21 8.34
CA ARG A 56 -4.87 -10.29 7.77
C ARG A 56 -4.86 -9.64 6.41
N MET A 57 -3.87 -8.78 6.16
CA MET A 57 -3.54 -8.29 4.84
C MET A 57 -2.17 -8.84 4.45
N GLU A 58 -2.03 -9.39 3.25
CA GLU A 58 -0.75 -9.88 2.76
C GLU A 58 -0.39 -9.13 1.47
N TRP A 59 0.80 -8.53 1.45
CA TRP A 59 1.33 -7.82 0.29
C TRP A 59 2.57 -8.54 -0.23
N PHE A 60 2.50 -9.02 -1.47
CA PHE A 60 3.59 -9.73 -2.12
C PHE A 60 3.96 -9.04 -3.45
N PRO A 61 5.15 -8.42 -3.54
CA PRO A 61 5.65 -7.92 -4.82
C PRO A 61 5.83 -9.06 -5.82
N MET A 62 5.38 -8.86 -7.05
CA MET A 62 5.59 -9.79 -8.17
C MET A 62 6.78 -9.35 -9.04
N ASP A 63 6.86 -8.05 -9.30
CA ASP A 63 8.01 -7.39 -9.94
C ASP A 63 8.11 -5.93 -9.46
N ALA A 64 8.82 -5.07 -10.21
CA ALA A 64 9.01 -3.67 -9.85
C ALA A 64 7.69 -2.87 -9.84
N GLU A 65 6.78 -3.17 -10.75
CA GLU A 65 5.53 -2.43 -10.93
C GLU A 65 4.32 -3.19 -10.38
N HIS A 66 4.37 -4.52 -10.28
CA HIS A 66 3.21 -5.34 -9.95
C HIS A 66 3.29 -5.99 -8.57
N ALA A 67 2.15 -6.06 -7.88
CA ALA A 67 2.01 -6.79 -6.62
C ALA A 67 0.68 -7.54 -6.51
N HIS A 68 0.69 -8.56 -5.65
CA HIS A 68 -0.49 -9.26 -5.19
C HIS A 68 -0.83 -8.79 -3.78
N LEU A 69 -2.11 -8.48 -3.55
CA LEU A 69 -2.63 -8.04 -2.27
C LEU A 69 -3.83 -8.90 -1.90
N SER A 70 -3.78 -9.54 -0.73
CA SER A 70 -4.90 -10.31 -0.20
C SER A 70 -5.38 -9.70 1.11
N PHE A 71 -6.70 -9.70 1.31
CA PHE A 71 -7.35 -9.33 2.55
C PHE A 71 -8.21 -10.49 3.02
N LEU A 72 -8.08 -10.83 4.30
CA LEU A 72 -8.93 -11.77 5.01
C LEU A 72 -9.43 -11.05 6.25
N THR A 73 -10.74 -11.01 6.50
CA THR A 73 -11.29 -10.46 7.74
C THR A 73 -12.44 -11.32 8.26
N THR A 74 -12.60 -11.34 9.59
CA THR A 74 -13.73 -12.01 10.25
C THR A 74 -14.25 -11.16 11.41
N TYR A 75 -15.56 -11.20 11.64
CA TYR A 75 -16.20 -10.64 12.85
C TYR A 75 -16.63 -11.72 13.83
N ASP A 76 -16.71 -12.97 13.38
CA ASP A 76 -16.96 -14.16 14.18
C ASP A 76 -16.45 -15.38 13.38
N PRO A 77 -16.47 -16.61 13.96
CA PRO A 77 -16.01 -17.81 13.25
C PRO A 77 -16.80 -18.19 11.99
N GLU A 78 -18.02 -17.67 11.84
CA GLU A 78 -18.96 -17.98 10.75
C GLU A 78 -18.96 -16.90 9.66
N SER A 79 -18.45 -15.70 9.95
CA SER A 79 -18.39 -14.57 9.02
C SER A 79 -16.99 -14.31 8.47
N VAL A 80 -16.61 -15.04 7.41
CA VAL A 80 -15.32 -14.86 6.71
C VAL A 80 -15.49 -14.02 5.45
N GLN A 81 -14.61 -13.04 5.28
CA GLN A 81 -14.50 -12.22 4.07
C GLN A 81 -13.10 -12.34 3.49
N VAL A 82 -13.02 -12.58 2.17
CA VAL A 82 -11.78 -12.71 1.43
C VAL A 82 -11.81 -11.81 0.21
N GLN A 83 -10.75 -11.06 0.01
CA GLN A 83 -10.53 -10.27 -1.20
C GLN A 83 -9.12 -10.47 -1.73
N GLY A 84 -9.00 -10.62 -3.05
CA GLY A 84 -7.73 -10.68 -3.75
C GLY A 84 -7.64 -9.61 -4.82
N ASP A 85 -6.54 -8.87 -4.82
CA ASP A 85 -6.27 -7.77 -5.72
C ASP A 85 -4.89 -7.89 -6.39
N HIS A 86 -4.82 -7.41 -7.63
CA HIS A 86 -3.57 -7.09 -8.29
C HIS A 86 -3.37 -5.58 -8.31
N ILE A 87 -2.16 -5.15 -7.98
CA ILE A 87 -1.75 -3.75 -7.95
C ILE A 87 -0.73 -3.52 -9.05
N THR A 88 -0.89 -2.44 -9.80
CA THR A 88 0.08 -1.96 -10.79
C THR A 88 0.49 -0.54 -10.44
N LEU A 89 1.75 -0.33 -10.09
CA LEU A 89 2.34 0.98 -9.85
C LEU A 89 2.52 1.72 -11.16
N LYS A 90 2.10 3.00 -11.20
CA LYS A 90 2.17 3.87 -12.37
C LYS A 90 3.05 5.07 -12.03
N GLY A 91 4.35 4.95 -12.28
CA GLY A 91 5.33 5.98 -11.95
C GLY A 91 5.51 6.16 -10.44
N THR A 92 5.71 7.39 -9.98
CA THR A 92 6.12 7.67 -8.60
C THR A 92 4.98 7.91 -7.62
N THR A 93 3.78 8.28 -8.10
CA THR A 93 2.69 8.74 -7.23
C THR A 93 1.33 8.15 -7.58
N ALA A 94 1.23 7.23 -8.54
CA ALA A 94 -0.06 6.67 -8.97
C ALA A 94 -0.02 5.14 -9.03
N TYR A 95 -1.20 4.52 -9.00
CA TYR A 95 -1.37 3.08 -9.17
C TYR A 95 -2.75 2.75 -9.72
N ASP A 96 -2.86 1.56 -10.32
CA ASP A 96 -4.10 0.88 -10.63
C ASP A 96 -4.26 -0.35 -9.72
N ARG A 97 -5.49 -0.65 -9.32
CA ARG A 97 -5.88 -1.82 -8.54
C ARG A 97 -6.99 -2.56 -9.25
N THR A 98 -6.81 -3.86 -9.40
CA THR A 98 -7.75 -4.77 -10.05
C THR A 98 -8.15 -5.87 -9.08
N THR A 99 -9.40 -5.89 -8.64
CA THR A 99 -9.92 -6.99 -7.82
C THR A 99 -10.22 -8.20 -8.69
N TYR A 100 -9.63 -9.36 -8.39
CA TYR A 100 -9.85 -10.60 -9.14
C TYR A 100 -10.71 -11.61 -8.39
N MET A 101 -10.83 -11.47 -7.07
CA MET A 101 -11.63 -12.36 -6.24
C MET A 101 -12.25 -11.59 -5.09
N LYS A 102 -13.55 -11.82 -4.85
CA LYS A 102 -14.26 -11.35 -3.67
C LYS A 102 -15.23 -12.42 -3.18
N PHE A 103 -15.06 -12.84 -1.94
CA PHE A 103 -15.94 -13.77 -1.25
C PHE A 103 -16.37 -13.16 0.07
N GLY A 104 -17.67 -13.01 0.30
CA GLY A 104 -18.15 -12.16 1.40
C GLY A 104 -17.98 -10.68 1.03
N GLY A 105 -19.04 -9.88 1.27
CA GLY A 105 -19.08 -8.48 0.83
C GLY A 105 -19.26 -7.48 1.98
N GLY A 106 -18.30 -6.56 2.11
CA GLY A 106 -18.38 -5.33 2.91
C GLY A 106 -17.91 -5.50 4.36
N LEU A 107 -17.37 -4.44 4.98
CA LEU A 107 -16.86 -4.42 6.37
C LEU A 107 -17.95 -4.61 7.44
N SER A 108 -19.12 -5.07 7.03
CA SER A 108 -20.24 -5.35 7.89
C SER A 108 -19.88 -6.49 8.86
N PRO A 109 -20.38 -6.42 10.11
CA PRO A 109 -20.38 -7.58 11.00
C PRO A 109 -21.19 -8.75 10.45
N HIS A 110 -21.96 -8.53 9.39
CA HIS A 110 -22.72 -9.57 8.72
C HIS A 110 -21.98 -10.06 7.48
N TYR A 111 -21.77 -11.37 7.42
CA TYR A 111 -21.40 -12.04 6.19
C TYR A 111 -22.49 -11.82 5.14
N THR A 112 -22.10 -11.32 3.97
CA THR A 112 -22.97 -11.29 2.80
C THR A 112 -22.63 -12.49 1.93
N GLU A 113 -23.57 -13.41 1.76
CA GLU A 113 -23.39 -14.59 0.91
C GLU A 113 -23.21 -14.17 -0.55
N GLY A 114 -22.13 -14.65 -1.18
CA GLY A 114 -21.83 -14.36 -2.57
C GLY A 114 -20.34 -14.40 -2.88
N ALA A 115 -20.00 -15.03 -4.01
CA ALA A 115 -18.71 -14.93 -4.65
C ALA A 115 -18.88 -14.08 -5.91
N SER A 116 -18.02 -13.09 -6.10
CA SER A 116 -17.94 -12.33 -7.34
C SER A 116 -16.51 -12.37 -7.87
N THR A 117 -16.42 -12.56 -9.18
CA THR A 117 -15.20 -12.38 -9.97
C THR A 117 -15.26 -11.10 -10.79
N GLU A 118 -16.23 -10.21 -10.49
CA GLU A 118 -16.31 -8.92 -11.16
C GLU A 118 -15.01 -8.16 -10.94
N THR A 119 -14.40 -7.79 -12.06
CA THR A 119 -13.19 -6.99 -12.07
C THR A 119 -13.55 -5.56 -11.76
N LEU A 120 -13.29 -5.14 -10.52
CA LEU A 120 -13.29 -3.72 -10.18
C LEU A 120 -11.89 -3.18 -10.44
N THR A 121 -11.80 -2.22 -11.35
CA THR A 121 -10.59 -1.44 -11.56
C THR A 121 -10.77 -0.09 -10.88
N THR A 122 -9.90 0.21 -9.93
CA THR A 122 -9.79 1.55 -9.33
C THR A 122 -8.38 2.08 -9.52
N SER A 123 -8.23 3.38 -9.46
CA SER A 123 -6.93 4.06 -9.44
C SER A 123 -6.77 4.80 -8.12
N GLY A 124 -5.56 5.31 -7.89
CA GLY A 124 -5.30 6.11 -6.72
C GLY A 124 -3.93 6.77 -6.75
N THR A 125 -3.61 7.41 -5.63
CA THR A 125 -2.36 8.12 -5.44
C THR A 125 -1.56 7.59 -4.26
N ILE A 126 -0.24 7.78 -4.33
CA ILE A 126 0.71 7.46 -3.28
C ILE A 126 1.35 8.77 -2.83
N ALA A 127 1.26 9.08 -1.54
CA ALA A 127 1.98 10.16 -0.89
C ALA A 127 3.07 9.61 0.04
N GLU A 128 4.19 10.32 0.13
CA GLU A 128 5.30 9.99 1.03
C GLU A 128 5.64 11.20 1.92
N ASP A 129 5.68 10.97 3.23
CA ASP A 129 6.26 11.88 4.22
C ASP A 129 7.30 11.14 5.05
N ARG A 130 8.59 11.36 4.73
CA ARG A 130 9.73 10.66 5.33
C ARG A 130 9.64 9.14 5.17
N THR A 131 9.23 8.44 6.23
CA THR A 131 9.08 6.98 6.31
C THR A 131 7.62 6.55 6.26
N ARG A 132 6.69 7.50 6.18
CA ARG A 132 5.26 7.24 6.08
C ARG A 132 4.83 7.25 4.63
N PHE A 133 4.01 6.27 4.26
CA PHE A 133 3.42 6.13 2.94
C PHE A 133 1.91 6.08 3.07
N THR A 134 1.22 6.82 2.21
CA THR A 134 -0.24 6.82 2.18
C THR A 134 -0.72 6.51 0.78
N TRP A 135 -1.48 5.43 0.66
CA TRP A 135 -2.22 5.08 -0.54
C TRP A 135 -3.64 5.56 -0.36
N THR A 136 -4.16 6.30 -1.33
CA THR A 136 -5.57 6.72 -1.36
C THR A 136 -6.16 6.30 -2.68
N ASP A 137 -7.17 5.43 -2.67
CA ASP A 137 -7.92 5.10 -3.89
C ASP A 137 -9.01 6.14 -4.17
N ASP A 138 -9.45 6.20 -5.43
CA ASP A 138 -10.48 7.15 -5.87
C ASP A 138 -11.87 6.87 -5.23
N ALA A 139 -12.04 5.71 -4.60
CA ALA A 139 -13.24 5.34 -3.84
C ALA A 139 -13.18 5.78 -2.36
N GLY A 140 -12.06 6.35 -1.90
CA GLY A 140 -11.88 6.89 -0.55
C GLY A 140 -11.22 5.93 0.47
N LEU A 141 -10.82 4.72 0.06
CA LEU A 141 -10.01 3.84 0.89
C LEU A 141 -8.61 4.43 1.04
N THR A 142 -8.11 4.50 2.27
CA THR A 142 -6.78 5.02 2.57
C THR A 142 -5.97 4.01 3.38
N LEU A 143 -4.81 3.59 2.88
CA LEU A 143 -3.85 2.75 3.61
C LEU A 143 -2.64 3.60 3.98
N THR A 144 -2.34 3.72 5.26
CA THR A 144 -1.16 4.44 5.76
C THR A 144 -0.19 3.47 6.41
N PHE A 145 1.00 3.35 5.83
CA PHE A 145 2.11 2.54 6.34
C PHE A 145 3.09 3.45 7.07
N ASP A 146 3.40 3.15 8.33
CA ASP A 146 4.34 3.89 9.18
C ASP A 146 5.16 2.92 10.03
N GLY A 147 6.28 2.45 9.49
CA GLY A 147 7.04 1.35 10.09
C GLY A 147 6.22 0.06 10.14
N ASP A 148 6.14 -0.56 11.31
CA ASP A 148 5.39 -1.81 11.53
C ASP A 148 3.89 -1.56 11.78
N LEU A 149 3.41 -0.32 11.62
CA LEU A 149 2.01 0.06 11.78
C LEU A 149 1.35 0.32 10.41
N LEU A 150 0.23 -0.36 10.16
CA LEU A 150 -0.67 -0.09 9.05
C LEU A 150 -2.00 0.40 9.60
N THR A 151 -2.46 1.54 9.08
CA THR A 151 -3.82 2.04 9.33
C THR A 151 -4.62 2.01 8.03
N ILE A 152 -5.78 1.36 8.03
CA ILE A 152 -6.70 1.34 6.89
C ILE A 152 -7.95 2.15 7.27
N ARG A 153 -8.15 3.28 6.62
CA ARG A 153 -9.40 4.05 6.72
C ARG A 153 -10.27 3.70 5.53
N HIS A 154 -11.44 3.16 5.82
CA HIS A 154 -12.42 2.78 4.82
C HIS A 154 -13.36 3.93 4.49
N PRO A 155 -14.00 3.91 3.30
CA PRO A 155 -14.91 4.97 2.87
C PRO A 155 -16.11 5.20 3.81
N ASP A 156 -16.55 4.16 4.53
CA ASP A 156 -17.66 4.24 5.50
C ASP A 156 -17.27 4.89 6.84
N GLY A 157 -16.00 5.24 7.02
CA GLY A 157 -15.46 5.82 8.25
C GLY A 157 -14.82 4.80 9.21
N THR A 158 -14.96 3.50 8.93
CA THR A 158 -14.29 2.44 9.69
C THR A 158 -12.77 2.61 9.62
N LEU A 159 -12.09 2.37 10.74
CA LEU A 159 -10.65 2.46 10.87
C LEU A 159 -10.07 1.15 11.40
N ASP A 160 -9.22 0.50 10.61
CA ASP A 160 -8.47 -0.68 11.04
C ASP A 160 -7.04 -0.30 11.41
N THR A 161 -6.56 -0.89 12.50
CA THR A 161 -5.15 -0.85 12.89
C THR A 161 -4.58 -2.25 12.78
N LEU A 162 -3.53 -2.40 11.97
CA LEU A 162 -2.81 -3.64 11.75
C LEU A 162 -1.33 -3.45 12.07
N THR A 163 -0.67 -4.54 12.44
CA THR A 163 0.78 -4.56 12.67
C THR A 163 1.45 -5.67 11.88
N GLN A 164 2.69 -5.42 11.45
CA GLN A 164 3.52 -6.39 10.72
C GLN A 164 4.14 -7.45 11.64
#